data_AF-A0A496A999-F1
#
_entry.id   AF-A0A496A999-F1
#
_cell.length_a   1.000
_cell.length_b   1.000
_cell.length_c   1.000
_cell.angle_alpha   90.00
_cell.angle_beta   90.00
_cell.angle_gamma   90.00
#
_symmetry.space_group_name_H-M   'P 1'
#
loop_
_entity.id
_entity.type
_entity.pdbx_description
1 polymer ?
#
loop_
_entity_poly.entity_id
_entity_poly.type
_entity_poly.pdbx_seq_one_letter_code
_entity_poly.pdbx_strand_id
1 'polypeptide(L)'
;MLNRKRIVIGVLLCIVTLACVFWVFQAKNPNVRPETQKPAEGPTSLPPPPDSDIRKEAQGYLEKLYALSGTLTPEEKKVYLESTFALGRLFHSLQGPLLPQAEYERFTAHLEGLLLENPDIGLESHGPTESHEEVYEHQQRRQEEIENVKAAIEEVKASEDMALGAKEALLSILENRLDGLQDHGAESREMLRALLEFRKTDPDIVGLTKHEDGTYTKNYANMLTIYKKRIHHPDGTVEEEYAGSSAGAEDPNLYQEIQTYIELLENMPPWETPPPPPEHEDLRFSIEYKDVYVDAEGNQTRAARAETSVETPPELPQEYPEPMITEEEVNSLKESLTEFKTSDPSEWEDIEKFFQDAMGIPLDRFLEMTDAEIEAELNRNLSPSDRDLVSSETDTSLGLPSDESFKSGLRQRFSPERSSQAIQMLSRYGPKEGLRRLKAADPEVGKHVEGLLQKQGAE
;
A
#
# COMPACT_ATOMS: atom_id res chain seq x y z
N MET A 1 17.39 5.79 16.87
CA MET A 1 18.00 6.11 15.55
C MET A 1 18.52 4.90 14.76
N LEU A 2 18.92 3.77 15.37
CA LEU A 2 19.40 2.59 14.62
C LEU A 2 18.31 1.82 13.84
N ASN A 3 17.04 1.82 14.29
CA ASN A 3 15.96 1.06 13.62
C ASN A 3 15.44 1.73 12.34
N ARG A 4 15.46 3.07 12.23
CA ARG A 4 15.08 3.77 10.99
C ARG A 4 16.08 3.49 9.85
N LYS A 5 17.37 3.34 10.15
CA LYS A 5 18.38 3.00 9.13
C LYS A 5 18.22 1.57 8.59
N ARG A 6 17.72 0.62 9.39
CA ARG A 6 17.53 -0.79 8.97
C ARG A 6 16.30 -0.98 8.07
N ILE A 7 15.20 -0.27 8.34
CA ILE A 7 14.00 -0.32 7.50
C ILE A 7 14.24 0.36 6.15
N VAL A 8 14.95 1.50 6.14
CA VAL A 8 15.35 2.19 4.89
C VAL A 8 16.30 1.33 4.05
N ILE A 9 17.24 0.61 4.68
CA ILE A 9 18.13 -0.33 3.98
C ILE A 9 17.37 -1.55 3.46
N GLY A 10 16.38 -2.09 4.18
CA GLY A 10 15.57 -3.23 3.73
C GLY A 10 14.67 -2.91 2.54
N VAL A 11 14.08 -1.70 2.52
CA VAL A 11 13.26 -1.22 1.39
C VAL A 11 14.13 -0.87 0.18
N LEU A 12 15.30 -0.25 0.39
CA LEU A 12 16.29 -0.02 -0.68
C LEU A 12 16.84 -1.34 -1.26
N LEU A 13 17.05 -2.38 -0.44
CA LEU A 13 17.44 -3.70 -0.94
C LEU A 13 16.31 -4.35 -1.75
N CYS A 14 15.05 -4.30 -1.32
CA CYS A 14 13.94 -4.83 -2.13
C CYS A 14 13.77 -4.09 -3.47
N ILE A 15 13.96 -2.76 -3.50
CA ILE A 15 13.90 -1.97 -4.73
C ILE A 15 15.09 -2.29 -5.65
N VAL A 16 16.29 -2.49 -5.11
CA VAL A 16 17.49 -2.89 -5.88
C VAL A 16 17.37 -4.33 -6.40
N THR A 17 16.76 -5.25 -5.66
CA THR A 17 16.55 -6.64 -6.10
C THR A 17 15.50 -6.75 -7.20
N LEU A 18 14.41 -5.96 -7.13
CA LEU A 18 13.44 -5.84 -8.22
C LEU A 18 14.04 -5.14 -9.44
N ALA A 19 14.88 -4.11 -9.24
CA ALA A 19 15.61 -3.46 -10.33
C ALA A 19 16.63 -4.38 -10.99
N CYS A 20 17.30 -5.27 -10.25
CA CYS A 20 18.25 -6.25 -10.79
C CYS A 20 17.58 -7.40 -11.56
N VAL A 21 16.40 -7.86 -11.13
CA VAL A 21 15.58 -8.81 -11.92
C VAL A 21 15.12 -8.15 -13.22
N PHE A 22 14.76 -6.86 -13.18
CA PHE A 22 14.41 -6.08 -14.36
C PHE A 22 15.63 -5.78 -15.26
N TRP A 23 16.83 -5.60 -14.69
CA TRP A 23 18.07 -5.34 -15.42
C TRP A 23 18.59 -6.60 -16.15
N VAL A 24 18.36 -7.79 -15.58
CA VAL A 24 18.60 -9.07 -16.27
C VAL A 24 17.58 -9.29 -17.41
N PHE A 25 16.38 -8.71 -17.31
CA PHE A 25 15.40 -8.62 -18.40
C PHE A 25 15.79 -7.58 -19.49
N GLN A 26 16.68 -6.62 -19.19
CA GLN A 26 17.02 -5.47 -20.03
C GLN A 26 18.42 -5.47 -20.65
N ALA A 27 19.00 -6.63 -20.98
CA ALA A 27 20.24 -6.68 -21.77
C ALA A 27 20.04 -6.25 -23.25
N LYS A 28 19.63 -5.00 -23.49
CA LYS A 28 19.92 -4.20 -24.67
C LYS A 28 20.74 -2.99 -24.20
N ASN A 29 22.04 -3.05 -24.50
CA ASN A 29 23.08 -2.03 -24.24
C ASN A 29 22.59 -0.57 -24.14
N PRO A 30 22.92 0.13 -23.03
CA PRO A 30 23.12 1.58 -23.08
C PRO A 30 24.42 1.97 -22.36
N ASN A 31 25.51 2.13 -23.11
CA ASN A 31 26.57 3.09 -22.78
C ASN A 31 27.60 3.23 -23.92
N VAL A 32 27.32 4.12 -24.87
CA VAL A 32 28.36 4.85 -25.60
C VAL A 32 27.95 6.32 -25.57
N ARG A 33 28.64 7.13 -24.76
CA ARG A 33 28.51 8.59 -24.79
C ARG A 33 28.87 9.12 -26.18
N PRO A 34 28.17 10.13 -26.72
CA PRO A 34 28.59 10.79 -27.95
C PRO A 34 29.68 11.82 -27.61
N GLU A 35 30.93 11.38 -27.48
CA GLU A 35 32.02 12.26 -27.91
C GLU A 35 31.96 12.32 -29.43
N THR A 36 32.02 13.52 -29.98
CA THR A 36 32.15 13.80 -31.42
C THR A 36 33.39 13.11 -32.00
N GLN A 37 33.28 11.81 -32.25
CA GLN A 37 34.20 11.02 -33.03
C GLN A 37 33.57 10.77 -34.40
N LYS A 38 34.37 11.10 -35.41
CA LYS A 38 34.23 10.73 -36.81
C LYS A 38 33.63 9.31 -36.94
N PRO A 39 32.67 9.06 -37.85
CA PRO A 39 32.01 7.76 -37.98
C PRO A 39 33.07 6.68 -38.24
N ALA A 40 33.37 5.89 -37.21
CA ALA A 40 34.12 4.66 -37.37
C ALA A 40 33.16 3.63 -37.96
N GLU A 41 33.59 2.96 -39.03
CA GLU A 41 32.95 1.78 -39.57
C GLU A 41 32.86 0.73 -38.44
N GLY A 42 31.72 0.67 -37.77
CA GLY A 42 31.49 -0.26 -36.66
C GLY A 42 31.58 -1.70 -37.17
N PRO A 43 32.09 -2.64 -36.35
CA PRO A 43 32.22 -4.03 -36.74
C PRO A 43 30.82 -4.62 -37.03
N THR A 44 30.52 -4.83 -38.31
CA THR A 44 29.28 -5.44 -38.81
C THR A 44 29.18 -6.96 -38.56
N SER A 45 30.08 -7.55 -37.78
CA SER A 45 30.00 -8.97 -37.44
C SER A 45 29.09 -9.16 -36.23
N LEU A 46 27.92 -9.74 -36.45
CA LEU A 46 27.09 -10.31 -35.38
C LEU A 46 27.96 -11.22 -34.49
N PRO A 47 27.75 -11.23 -33.16
CA PRO A 47 28.45 -12.17 -32.29
C PRO A 47 28.26 -13.60 -32.80
N PRO A 48 29.30 -14.45 -32.75
CA PRO A 48 29.19 -15.83 -33.17
C PRO A 48 28.05 -16.51 -32.38
N PRO A 49 27.27 -17.40 -33.01
CA PRO A 49 26.21 -18.10 -32.32
C PRO A 49 26.79 -18.88 -31.12
N PRO A 50 26.06 -18.98 -29.99
CA PRO A 50 26.51 -19.72 -28.82
C PRO A 50 26.86 -21.17 -29.17
N ASP A 51 27.84 -21.71 -28.45
CA ASP A 51 28.33 -23.08 -28.61
C ASP A 51 27.16 -24.08 -28.66
N SER A 52 27.23 -25.03 -29.60
CA SER A 52 26.23 -26.08 -29.76
C SER A 52 26.02 -26.91 -28.49
N ASP A 53 27.03 -27.01 -27.63
CA ASP A 53 26.93 -27.75 -26.38
C ASP A 53 26.14 -26.98 -25.32
N ILE A 54 26.31 -25.64 -25.24
CA ILE A 54 25.51 -24.78 -24.35
C ILE A 54 24.03 -24.83 -24.74
N ARG A 55 23.72 -24.83 -26.04
CA ARG A 55 22.34 -24.96 -26.52
C ARG A 55 21.72 -26.30 -26.14
N LYS A 56 22.47 -27.40 -26.24
CA LYS A 56 21.99 -28.72 -25.83
C LYS A 56 21.75 -28.79 -24.32
N GLU A 57 22.63 -28.19 -23.53
CA GLU A 57 22.47 -28.13 -22.08
C GLU A 57 21.22 -27.34 -21.68
N ALA A 58 21.03 -26.16 -22.27
CA ALA A 58 19.82 -25.35 -22.08
C ALA A 58 18.55 -26.11 -22.47
N GLN A 59 18.57 -26.80 -23.61
CA GLN A 59 17.46 -27.63 -24.08
C GLN A 59 17.11 -28.73 -23.06
N GLY A 60 18.12 -29.38 -22.46
CA GLY A 60 17.90 -30.41 -21.44
C GLY A 60 17.23 -29.88 -20.16
N TYR A 61 17.53 -28.64 -19.77
CA TYR A 61 16.83 -27.98 -18.64
C TYR A 61 15.42 -27.55 -19.01
N LEU A 62 15.21 -27.03 -20.23
CA LEU A 62 13.87 -26.71 -20.73
C LEU A 62 12.96 -27.93 -20.78
N GLU A 63 13.46 -29.07 -21.26
CA GLU A 63 12.70 -30.33 -21.29
C GLU A 63 12.28 -30.79 -19.89
N LYS A 64 13.16 -30.65 -18.89
CA LYS A 64 12.80 -30.93 -17.49
C LYS A 64 11.70 -30.00 -16.98
N LEU A 65 11.78 -28.71 -17.30
CA LEU A 65 10.78 -27.73 -16.86
C LEU A 65 9.43 -27.94 -17.55
N TYR A 66 9.43 -28.20 -18.86
CA TYR A 66 8.19 -28.50 -19.60
C TYR A 66 7.54 -29.83 -19.21
N ALA A 67 8.28 -30.75 -18.57
CA ALA A 67 7.70 -31.97 -18.02
C ALA A 67 6.89 -31.72 -16.73
N LEU A 68 7.06 -30.56 -16.08
CA LEU A 68 6.33 -30.17 -14.89
C LEU A 68 4.98 -29.54 -15.27
N SER A 69 3.93 -29.86 -14.52
CA SER A 69 2.58 -29.29 -14.71
C SER A 69 1.74 -29.52 -13.46
N GLY A 70 0.72 -28.71 -13.22
CA GLY A 70 -0.17 -28.89 -12.08
C GLY A 70 0.47 -28.48 -10.76
N THR A 71 -0.13 -28.96 -9.66
CA THR A 71 0.48 -28.86 -8.33
C THR A 71 1.68 -29.80 -8.22
N LEU A 72 2.86 -29.24 -8.00
CA LEU A 72 4.12 -29.95 -7.91
C LEU A 72 4.30 -30.61 -6.54
N THR A 73 4.83 -31.83 -6.57
CA THR A 73 5.37 -32.53 -5.40
C THR A 73 6.67 -31.87 -4.90
N PRO A 74 7.11 -32.12 -3.64
CA PRO A 74 8.38 -31.58 -3.13
C PRO A 74 9.58 -31.90 -4.03
N GLU A 75 9.64 -33.10 -4.61
CA GLU A 75 10.70 -33.52 -5.53
C GLU A 75 10.64 -32.75 -6.86
N GLU A 76 9.45 -32.52 -7.40
CA GLU A 76 9.25 -31.72 -8.61
C GLU A 76 9.59 -30.23 -8.40
N LYS A 77 9.31 -29.68 -7.23
CA LYS A 77 9.74 -28.33 -6.85
C LYS A 77 11.26 -28.19 -6.83
N LYS A 78 11.95 -29.21 -6.31
CA LYS A 78 13.40 -29.26 -6.37
C LYS A 78 13.92 -29.28 -7.81
N VAL A 79 13.32 -30.09 -8.69
CA VAL A 79 13.66 -30.12 -10.13
C VAL A 79 13.42 -28.77 -10.80
N TYR A 80 12.31 -28.10 -10.47
CA TYR A 80 11.99 -26.75 -10.94
C TYR A 80 13.10 -25.76 -10.57
N LEU A 81 13.45 -25.67 -9.28
CA LEU A 81 14.45 -24.72 -8.78
C LEU A 81 15.83 -24.98 -9.39
N GLU A 82 16.27 -26.24 -9.41
CA GLU A 82 17.56 -26.61 -9.98
C GLU A 82 17.65 -26.28 -11.48
N SER A 83 16.58 -26.55 -12.24
CA SER A 83 16.56 -26.36 -13.70
C SER A 83 16.40 -24.89 -14.10
N THR A 84 15.53 -24.14 -13.41
CA THR A 84 15.38 -22.68 -13.63
C THR A 84 16.66 -21.93 -13.30
N PHE A 85 17.31 -22.27 -12.19
CA PHE A 85 18.60 -21.66 -11.83
C PHE A 85 19.71 -22.00 -12.82
N ALA A 86 19.81 -23.27 -13.23
CA ALA A 86 20.80 -23.67 -14.22
C ALA A 86 20.62 -22.92 -15.55
N LEU A 87 19.38 -22.76 -16.02
CA LEU A 87 19.07 -21.92 -17.18
C LEU A 87 19.44 -20.46 -16.96
N GLY A 88 19.11 -19.89 -15.80
CA GLY A 88 19.47 -18.52 -15.44
C GLY A 88 20.98 -18.27 -15.53
N ARG A 89 21.81 -19.21 -15.04
CA ARG A 89 23.28 -19.12 -15.18
C ARG A 89 23.73 -19.17 -16.63
N LEU A 90 23.15 -20.05 -17.44
CA LEU A 90 23.47 -20.13 -18.87
C LEU A 90 23.08 -18.83 -19.58
N PHE A 91 21.91 -18.26 -19.30
CA PHE A 91 21.48 -16.97 -19.83
C PHE A 91 22.43 -15.84 -19.41
N HIS A 92 22.87 -15.79 -18.15
CA HIS A 92 23.79 -14.77 -17.68
C HIS A 92 25.19 -14.88 -18.32
N SER A 93 25.67 -16.10 -18.60
CA SER A 93 26.98 -16.33 -19.20
C SER A 93 27.09 -15.89 -20.67
N LEU A 94 25.95 -15.68 -21.34
CA LEU A 94 25.89 -15.39 -22.76
C LEU A 94 25.55 -13.91 -22.99
N GLN A 95 26.36 -13.22 -23.79
CA GLN A 95 26.09 -11.85 -24.23
C GLN A 95 25.04 -11.78 -25.36
N GLY A 96 23.98 -12.60 -25.29
CA GLY A 96 22.93 -12.65 -26.30
C GLY A 96 21.83 -13.67 -26.01
N PRO A 97 20.73 -13.64 -26.79
CA PRO A 97 19.57 -14.51 -26.56
C PRO A 97 19.93 -15.98 -26.82
N LEU A 98 19.84 -16.80 -25.78
CA LEU A 98 20.07 -18.25 -25.86
C LEU A 98 18.91 -18.98 -26.56
N LEU A 99 17.69 -18.45 -26.40
CA LEU A 99 16.47 -19.01 -26.98
C LEU A 99 15.94 -18.12 -28.10
N PRO A 100 15.36 -18.71 -29.16
CA PRO A 100 14.50 -17.97 -30.07
C PRO A 100 13.35 -17.28 -29.31
N GLN A 101 12.95 -16.09 -29.74
CA GLN A 101 11.90 -15.30 -29.08
C GLN A 101 10.63 -16.10 -28.78
N ALA A 102 10.12 -16.87 -29.75
CA ALA A 102 8.93 -17.69 -29.57
C ALA A 102 9.10 -18.80 -28.51
N GLU A 103 10.32 -19.35 -28.36
CA GLU A 103 10.61 -20.36 -27.34
C GLU A 103 10.76 -19.71 -25.96
N TYR A 104 11.33 -18.50 -25.90
CA TYR A 104 11.39 -17.70 -24.69
C TYR A 104 9.98 -17.34 -24.18
N GLU A 105 9.10 -16.85 -25.05
CA GLU A 105 7.70 -16.54 -24.71
C GLU A 105 6.95 -17.78 -24.19
N ARG A 106 7.13 -18.92 -24.86
CA ARG A 106 6.55 -20.20 -24.43
C ARG A 106 7.09 -20.63 -23.07
N PHE A 107 8.39 -20.50 -22.84
CA PHE A 107 9.04 -20.82 -21.58
C PHE A 107 8.50 -19.94 -20.45
N THR A 108 8.42 -18.63 -20.66
CA THR A 108 7.87 -17.67 -19.70
C THR A 108 6.42 -18.00 -19.35
N ALA A 109 5.57 -18.22 -20.35
CA ALA A 109 4.16 -18.59 -20.12
C ALA A 109 4.03 -19.90 -19.33
N HIS A 110 4.92 -20.88 -19.57
CA HIS A 110 4.94 -22.13 -18.83
C HIS A 110 5.35 -21.94 -17.36
N LEU A 111 6.40 -21.15 -17.10
CA LEU A 111 6.82 -20.84 -15.73
C LEU A 111 5.74 -20.06 -14.97
N GLU A 112 5.08 -19.11 -15.62
CA GLU A 112 3.97 -18.37 -15.01
C GLU A 112 2.81 -19.30 -14.64
N GLY A 113 2.46 -20.25 -15.52
CA GLY A 113 1.47 -21.28 -15.21
C GLY A 113 1.85 -22.13 -13.99
N LEU A 114 3.10 -22.56 -13.90
CA LEU A 114 3.60 -23.31 -12.75
C LEU A 114 3.58 -22.49 -11.45
N LEU A 115 3.97 -21.21 -11.51
CA LEU A 115 3.95 -20.31 -10.35
C LEU A 115 2.52 -20.01 -9.88
N LEU A 116 1.57 -19.87 -10.80
CA LEU A 116 0.14 -19.73 -10.50
C LEU A 116 -0.40 -20.93 -9.71
N GLU A 117 -0.01 -22.15 -10.10
CA GLU A 117 -0.44 -23.39 -9.45
C GLU A 117 0.38 -23.72 -8.20
N ASN A 118 1.56 -23.14 -8.04
CA ASN A 118 2.53 -23.41 -6.98
C ASN A 118 3.19 -22.12 -6.44
N PRO A 119 2.42 -21.23 -5.82
CA PRO A 119 2.92 -19.93 -5.39
C PRO A 119 4.03 -20.00 -4.33
N ASP A 120 4.20 -21.14 -3.67
CA ASP A 120 5.27 -21.31 -2.69
C ASP A 120 6.67 -21.42 -3.33
N ILE A 121 6.75 -21.85 -4.58
CA ILE A 121 8.02 -21.96 -5.32
C ILE A 121 8.62 -20.58 -5.62
N GLY A 122 7.79 -19.58 -5.94
CA GLY A 122 8.27 -18.23 -6.28
C GLY A 122 9.03 -17.55 -5.12
N LEU A 123 8.76 -17.98 -3.88
CA LEU A 123 9.41 -17.46 -2.67
C LEU A 123 10.76 -18.10 -2.39
N GLU A 124 10.90 -19.36 -2.79
CA GLU A 124 12.16 -20.10 -2.72
C GLU A 124 13.12 -19.63 -3.82
N SER A 125 12.61 -18.91 -4.82
CA SER A 125 13.35 -18.46 -6.02
C SER A 125 13.92 -17.04 -5.96
N HIS A 126 13.84 -16.33 -4.83
CA HIS A 126 14.24 -14.92 -4.79
C HIS A 126 15.73 -14.68 -5.08
N GLY A 127 15.99 -14.05 -6.23
CA GLY A 127 17.14 -13.19 -6.53
C GLY A 127 18.28 -13.83 -7.35
N PRO A 128 18.42 -13.55 -8.66
CA PRO A 128 19.60 -13.96 -9.45
C PRO A 128 20.91 -13.27 -9.05
N THR A 129 20.88 -12.35 -8.07
CA THR A 129 22.06 -11.59 -7.58
C THR A 129 22.71 -12.20 -6.35
N GLU A 130 21.97 -12.97 -5.55
CA GLU A 130 22.57 -13.73 -4.45
C GLU A 130 22.92 -15.11 -5.00
N SER A 131 24.16 -15.54 -4.80
CA SER A 131 24.53 -16.91 -5.17
C SER A 131 23.59 -17.88 -4.43
N HIS A 132 23.21 -18.99 -5.05
CA HIS A 132 22.36 -20.00 -4.38
C HIS A 132 22.91 -20.40 -2.99
N GLU A 133 24.23 -20.34 -2.83
CA GLU A 133 24.91 -20.54 -1.56
C GLU A 133 24.49 -19.48 -0.52
N GLU A 134 24.45 -18.20 -0.88
CA GLU A 134 23.98 -17.12 0.00
C GLU A 134 22.48 -17.22 0.34
N VAL A 135 21.63 -17.60 -0.63
CA VAL A 135 20.19 -17.78 -0.38
C VAL A 135 19.94 -18.98 0.54
N TYR A 136 20.61 -20.10 0.30
CA TYR A 136 20.55 -21.27 1.18
C TYR A 136 21.14 -20.94 2.56
N GLU A 137 22.26 -20.24 2.63
CA GLU A 137 22.84 -19.78 3.89
C GLU A 137 21.94 -18.78 4.61
N HIS A 138 21.21 -17.93 3.90
CA HIS A 138 20.28 -16.97 4.49
C HIS A 138 19.04 -17.68 5.03
N GLN A 139 18.46 -18.61 4.27
CA GLN A 139 17.37 -19.47 4.73
C GLN A 139 17.81 -20.35 5.91
N GLN A 140 19.01 -20.94 5.84
CA GLN A 140 19.55 -21.75 6.92
C GLN A 140 19.82 -20.91 8.17
N ARG A 141 20.47 -19.74 8.04
CA ARG A 141 20.66 -18.80 9.16
C ARG A 141 19.34 -18.38 9.77
N ARG A 142 18.33 -18.09 8.96
CA ARG A 142 16.98 -17.77 9.44
C ARG A 142 16.34 -18.94 10.17
N GLN A 143 16.46 -20.16 9.64
CA GLN A 143 15.93 -21.36 10.29
C GLN A 143 16.64 -21.63 11.62
N GLU A 144 17.97 -21.49 11.65
CA GLU A 144 18.77 -21.56 12.87
C GLU A 144 18.33 -20.48 13.87
N GLU A 145 18.06 -19.25 13.40
CA GLU A 145 17.55 -18.17 14.25
C GLU A 145 16.16 -18.49 14.82
N ILE A 146 15.25 -19.04 14.01
CA ILE A 146 13.92 -19.50 14.46
C ILE A 146 14.07 -20.56 15.56
N GLU A 147 14.92 -21.57 15.34
CA GLU A 147 15.13 -22.64 16.32
C GLU A 147 15.81 -22.12 17.60
N ASN A 148 16.74 -21.18 17.48
CA ASN A 148 17.38 -20.51 18.62
C ASN A 148 16.35 -19.69 19.44
N VAL A 149 15.45 -18.95 18.78
CA VAL A 149 14.40 -18.19 19.48
C VAL A 149 13.41 -19.14 20.16
N LYS A 150 13.00 -20.23 19.52
CA LYS A 150 12.16 -21.27 20.14
C LYS A 150 12.83 -21.87 21.37
N ALA A 151 14.11 -22.21 21.28
CA ALA A 151 14.87 -22.75 22.41
C ALA A 151 14.93 -21.75 23.58
N ALA A 152 15.16 -20.46 23.29
CA ALA A 152 15.15 -19.40 24.29
C ALA A 152 13.78 -19.22 24.96
N ILE A 153 12.68 -19.32 24.21
CA ILE A 153 11.31 -19.29 24.76
C ILE A 153 11.14 -20.43 25.77
N GLU A 154 11.54 -21.65 25.42
CA GLU A 154 11.41 -22.81 26.31
C GLU A 154 12.32 -22.71 27.55
N GLU A 155 13.54 -22.16 27.41
CA GLU A 155 14.43 -21.89 28.55
C GLU A 155 13.82 -20.86 29.52
N VAL A 156 13.26 -19.76 29.00
CA VAL A 156 12.59 -18.73 29.81
C VAL A 156 11.37 -19.33 30.51
N LYS A 157 10.57 -20.15 29.82
CA LYS A 157 9.43 -20.88 30.41
C LYS A 157 9.87 -21.84 31.52
N ALA A 158 11.00 -22.51 31.37
CA ALA A 158 11.54 -23.45 32.36
C ALA A 158 12.22 -22.77 33.56
N SER A 159 12.60 -21.50 33.45
CA SER A 159 13.27 -20.78 34.54
C SER A 159 12.36 -20.59 35.76
N GLU A 160 12.80 -21.12 36.90
CA GLU A 160 12.15 -20.98 38.22
C GLU A 160 12.64 -19.73 38.98
N ASP A 161 13.88 -19.29 38.72
CA ASP A 161 14.54 -18.19 39.43
C ASP A 161 14.18 -16.80 38.90
N MET A 162 13.47 -16.71 37.77
CA MET A 162 13.10 -15.45 37.14
C MET A 162 11.82 -14.86 37.74
N ALA A 163 11.86 -13.58 38.12
CA ALA A 163 10.67 -12.87 38.58
C ALA A 163 9.57 -12.89 37.50
N LEU A 164 8.32 -13.17 37.90
CA LEU A 164 7.21 -13.41 36.97
C LEU A 164 7.03 -12.30 35.92
N GLY A 165 7.04 -11.02 36.33
CA GLY A 165 6.89 -9.91 35.39
C GLY A 165 8.05 -9.76 34.39
N ALA A 166 9.28 -10.14 34.79
CA ALA A 166 10.42 -10.16 33.87
C ALA A 166 10.31 -11.32 32.87
N LYS A 167 9.80 -12.47 33.32
CA LYS A 167 9.54 -13.64 32.50
C LYS A 167 8.46 -13.37 31.44
N GLU A 168 7.34 -12.78 31.83
CA GLU A 168 6.26 -12.40 30.91
C GLU A 168 6.73 -11.38 29.86
N ALA A 169 7.45 -10.33 30.28
CA ALA A 169 7.98 -9.33 29.35
C ALA A 169 8.97 -9.94 28.34
N LEU A 170 9.85 -10.84 28.80
CA LEU A 170 10.83 -11.49 27.93
C LEU A 170 10.18 -12.48 26.96
N LEU A 171 9.18 -13.25 27.41
CA LEU A 171 8.40 -14.12 26.54
C LEU A 171 7.68 -13.34 25.44
N SER A 172 7.03 -12.23 25.78
CA SER A 172 6.36 -11.37 24.79
C SER A 172 7.33 -10.85 23.72
N ILE A 173 8.55 -10.46 24.10
CA ILE A 173 9.58 -10.02 23.14
C ILE A 173 10.03 -11.18 22.23
N LEU A 174 10.26 -12.36 22.80
CA LEU A 174 10.72 -13.53 22.04
C LEU A 174 9.64 -14.08 21.12
N GLU A 175 8.38 -14.12 21.56
CA GLU A 175 7.22 -14.52 20.76
C GLU A 175 6.99 -13.54 19.61
N ASN A 176 6.99 -12.23 19.85
CA ASN A 176 6.92 -11.23 18.78
C ASN A 176 8.07 -11.36 17.76
N ARG A 177 9.29 -11.72 18.22
CA ARG A 177 10.42 -11.97 17.32
C ARG A 177 10.23 -13.24 16.51
N LEU A 178 9.72 -14.31 17.13
CA LEU A 178 9.42 -15.56 16.46
C LEU A 178 8.37 -15.35 15.37
N ASP A 179 7.30 -14.61 15.70
CA ASP A 179 6.25 -14.24 14.75
C ASP A 179 6.84 -13.45 13.58
N GLY A 180 7.64 -12.42 13.82
CA GLY A 180 8.29 -11.67 12.74
C GLY A 180 9.25 -12.52 11.88
N LEU A 181 10.00 -13.44 12.49
CA LEU A 181 10.85 -14.38 11.77
C LEU A 181 10.06 -15.40 10.95
N GLN A 182 8.82 -15.70 11.31
CA GLN A 182 7.93 -16.58 10.56
C GLN A 182 7.15 -15.81 9.48
N ASP A 183 6.72 -14.58 9.78
CA ASP A 183 5.87 -13.75 8.93
C ASP A 183 6.59 -13.19 7.70
N HIS A 184 7.91 -12.98 7.75
CA HIS A 184 8.65 -12.53 6.56
C HIS A 184 8.49 -13.46 5.35
N GLY A 185 8.12 -14.73 5.58
CA GLY A 185 7.76 -15.63 4.50
C GLY A 185 6.30 -15.47 4.11
N ALA A 186 5.40 -15.33 5.08
CA ALA A 186 3.97 -15.17 4.89
C ALA A 186 3.62 -13.96 4.01
N GLU A 187 4.21 -12.80 4.29
CA GLU A 187 3.95 -11.56 3.54
C GLU A 187 4.39 -11.67 2.08
N SER A 188 5.57 -12.21 1.80
CA SER A 188 6.01 -12.45 0.43
C SER A 188 5.09 -13.43 -0.30
N ARG A 189 4.55 -14.48 0.35
CA ARG A 189 3.57 -15.39 -0.32
C ARG A 189 2.26 -14.71 -0.56
N GLU A 190 1.81 -13.91 0.38
CA GLU A 190 0.57 -13.15 0.27
C GLU A 190 0.69 -12.18 -0.91
N MET A 191 1.79 -11.42 -1.00
CA MET A 191 2.07 -10.50 -2.09
C MET A 191 2.23 -11.22 -3.44
N LEU A 192 2.95 -12.34 -3.49
CA LEU A 192 3.08 -13.13 -4.72
C LEU A 192 1.73 -13.72 -5.15
N ARG A 193 0.94 -14.24 -4.22
CA ARG A 193 -0.42 -14.74 -4.50
C ARG A 193 -1.33 -13.62 -5.00
N ALA A 194 -1.28 -12.45 -4.37
CA ALA A 194 -2.04 -11.27 -4.81
C ALA A 194 -1.61 -10.86 -6.22
N LEU A 195 -0.31 -10.81 -6.51
CA LEU A 195 0.23 -10.47 -7.83
C LEU A 195 -0.28 -11.44 -8.89
N LEU A 196 -0.17 -12.73 -8.61
CA LEU A 196 -0.65 -13.79 -9.50
C LEU A 196 -2.16 -13.71 -9.73
N GLU A 197 -2.94 -13.35 -8.72
CA GLU A 197 -4.38 -13.14 -8.87
C GLU A 197 -4.69 -11.91 -9.74
N PHE A 198 -4.04 -10.77 -9.49
CA PHE A 198 -4.23 -9.57 -10.31
C PHE A 198 -3.81 -9.80 -11.77
N ARG A 199 -2.74 -10.54 -12.02
CA ARG A 199 -2.27 -10.86 -13.38
C ARG A 199 -3.24 -11.72 -14.19
N LYS A 200 -4.16 -12.45 -13.55
CA LYS A 200 -5.26 -13.15 -14.27
C LYS A 200 -6.20 -12.17 -14.96
N THR A 201 -6.40 -10.99 -14.39
CA THR A 201 -7.28 -9.95 -14.93
C THR A 201 -6.54 -8.88 -15.71
N ASP A 202 -5.28 -8.64 -15.37
CA ASP A 202 -4.46 -7.57 -15.91
C ASP A 202 -3.01 -8.06 -16.05
N PRO A 203 -2.67 -8.66 -17.21
CA PRO A 203 -1.38 -9.31 -17.42
C PRO A 203 -0.18 -8.36 -17.41
N ASP A 204 -0.42 -7.05 -17.56
CA ASP A 204 0.59 -5.99 -17.64
C ASP A 204 1.18 -5.60 -16.27
N ILE A 205 0.60 -6.12 -15.17
CA ILE A 205 1.10 -5.89 -13.82
C ILE A 205 2.42 -6.65 -13.63
N VAL A 206 3.47 -5.91 -13.30
CA VAL A 206 4.83 -6.43 -13.07
C VAL A 206 5.19 -6.57 -11.60
N GLY A 207 4.42 -5.95 -10.70
CA GLY A 207 4.65 -6.07 -9.26
C GLY A 207 3.52 -5.47 -8.43
N LEU A 208 3.63 -5.60 -7.10
CA LEU A 208 2.72 -4.96 -6.15
C LEU A 208 3.50 -4.25 -5.05
N THR A 209 2.91 -3.20 -4.50
CA THR A 209 3.34 -2.56 -3.26
C THR A 209 2.24 -2.73 -2.24
N LYS A 210 2.52 -3.40 -1.12
CA LYS A 210 1.55 -3.59 -0.02
C LYS A 210 1.59 -2.37 0.91
N HIS A 211 0.42 -1.83 1.25
CA HIS A 211 0.25 -0.72 2.18
C HIS A 211 0.01 -1.19 3.61
N GLU A 212 0.13 -0.30 4.58
CA GLU A 212 -0.07 -0.63 6.00
C GLU A 212 -1.50 -1.08 6.31
N ASP A 213 -2.49 -0.62 5.53
CA ASP A 213 -3.90 -1.02 5.63
C ASP A 213 -4.20 -2.39 4.98
N GLY A 214 -3.19 -3.04 4.43
CA GLY A 214 -3.30 -4.34 3.75
C GLY A 214 -3.76 -4.25 2.29
N THR A 215 -4.02 -3.05 1.75
CA THR A 215 -4.31 -2.87 0.33
C THR A 215 -3.03 -2.95 -0.52
N TYR A 216 -3.21 -3.08 -1.84
CA TYR A 216 -2.09 -3.19 -2.78
C TYR A 216 -2.17 -2.10 -3.86
N THR A 217 -1.08 -1.38 -4.09
CA THR A 217 -0.86 -0.64 -5.35
C THR A 217 -0.29 -1.60 -6.39
N LYS A 218 -0.88 -1.61 -7.59
CA LYS A 218 -0.37 -2.34 -8.74
C LYS A 218 0.78 -1.58 -9.37
N ASN A 219 1.87 -2.27 -9.65
CA ASN A 219 3.00 -1.71 -10.38
C ASN A 219 2.99 -2.25 -11.81
N TYR A 220 3.13 -1.37 -12.80
CA TYR A 220 3.18 -1.71 -14.22
C TYR A 220 4.57 -1.42 -14.78
N ALA A 221 4.91 -2.03 -15.91
CA ALA A 221 6.05 -1.57 -16.71
C ALA A 221 5.83 -0.09 -17.10
N ASN A 222 6.91 0.68 -17.23
CA ASN A 222 6.84 2.09 -17.59
C ASN A 222 5.99 2.93 -16.62
N MET A 223 5.92 2.56 -15.33
CA MET A 223 5.17 3.33 -14.33
C MET A 223 6.07 4.32 -13.60
N LEU A 224 5.64 5.58 -13.53
CA LEU A 224 6.21 6.63 -12.70
C LEU A 224 5.29 6.89 -11.50
N THR A 225 5.79 6.64 -10.30
CA THR A 225 5.10 6.98 -9.04
C THR A 225 5.68 8.26 -8.46
N ILE A 226 4.84 9.27 -8.26
CA ILE A 226 5.20 10.52 -7.60
C ILE A 226 4.69 10.45 -6.16
N TYR A 227 5.61 10.49 -5.20
CA TYR A 227 5.28 10.61 -3.79
C TYR A 227 5.20 12.08 -3.41
N LYS A 228 4.00 12.51 -3.01
CA LYS A 228 3.74 13.86 -2.51
C LYS A 228 3.62 13.81 -0.99
N LYS A 229 4.68 14.25 -0.31
CA LYS A 229 4.73 14.31 1.16
C LYS A 229 4.35 15.72 1.61
N ARG A 230 3.23 15.84 2.33
CA ARG A 230 2.78 17.09 2.94
C ARG A 230 3.20 17.14 4.40
N ILE A 231 3.99 18.15 4.77
CA ILE A 231 4.51 18.35 6.11
C ILE A 231 3.71 19.47 6.76
N HIS A 232 2.89 19.11 7.74
CA HIS A 232 2.04 20.03 8.50
C HIS A 232 2.82 20.55 9.70
N HIS A 233 3.04 21.86 9.73
CA HIS A 233 3.75 22.54 10.81
C HIS A 233 2.77 23.06 11.90
N PRO A 234 3.22 23.26 13.14
CA PRO A 234 2.37 23.75 14.23
C PRO A 234 1.81 25.17 14.01
N ASP A 235 2.42 25.96 13.13
CA ASP A 235 1.96 27.30 12.75
C ASP A 235 0.86 27.28 11.68
N GLY A 236 0.42 26.08 11.25
CA GLY A 236 -0.59 25.88 10.22
C GLY A 236 -0.06 25.92 8.79
N THR A 237 1.25 26.13 8.59
CA THR A 237 1.86 26.03 7.26
C THR A 237 1.98 24.57 6.83
N VAL A 238 1.87 24.33 5.52
CA VAL A 238 2.07 23.01 4.91
C VAL A 238 3.19 23.12 3.89
N GLU A 239 4.28 22.41 4.13
CA GLU A 239 5.39 22.24 3.19
C GLU A 239 5.14 20.99 2.34
N GLU A 240 5.45 21.04 1.04
CA GLU A 240 5.30 19.88 0.15
C GLU A 240 6.68 19.42 -0.34
N GLU A 241 7.01 18.16 -0.06
CA GLU A 241 8.18 17.50 -0.62
C GLU A 241 7.73 16.50 -1.69
N TYR A 242 8.43 16.51 -2.83
CA TYR A 242 8.18 15.60 -3.93
C TYR A 242 9.34 14.60 -4.06
N ALA A 243 9.02 13.35 -4.28
CA ALA A 243 9.97 12.31 -4.66
C ALA A 243 9.37 11.46 -5.78
N GLY A 244 10.22 10.82 -6.58
CA GLY A 244 9.77 9.93 -7.64
C GLY A 244 10.37 8.53 -7.49
N SER A 245 9.61 7.52 -7.92
CA SER A 245 10.17 6.19 -8.20
C SER A 245 9.63 5.70 -9.55
N SER A 246 10.37 4.78 -10.17
CA SER A 246 9.97 4.15 -11.42
C SER A 246 9.98 2.64 -11.30
N ALA A 247 8.91 1.99 -11.73
CA ALA A 247 8.90 0.56 -11.94
C ALA A 247 9.34 0.27 -13.38
N GLY A 248 10.67 0.19 -13.59
CA GLY A 248 11.35 -0.30 -14.80
C GLY A 248 10.73 0.12 -16.15
N ALA A 249 11.33 1.09 -16.85
CA ALA A 249 10.89 1.45 -18.19
C ALA A 249 11.62 0.63 -19.27
N GLU A 250 10.87 -0.11 -20.09
CA GLU A 250 11.41 -1.02 -21.12
C GLU A 250 12.13 -0.29 -22.26
N ASP A 251 11.64 0.90 -22.64
CA ASP A 251 12.31 1.76 -23.60
C ASP A 251 13.44 2.54 -22.92
N PRO A 252 14.71 2.40 -23.35
CA PRO A 252 15.83 3.19 -22.82
C PRO A 252 15.63 4.71 -22.89
N ASN A 253 14.91 5.22 -23.90
CA ASN A 253 14.63 6.65 -24.02
C ASN A 253 13.65 7.10 -22.94
N LEU A 254 12.51 6.37 -22.80
CA LEU A 254 11.54 6.63 -21.74
C LEU A 254 12.18 6.49 -20.36
N TYR A 255 13.04 5.48 -20.16
CA TYR A 255 13.79 5.32 -18.92
C TYR A 255 14.62 6.58 -18.62
N GLN A 256 15.36 7.08 -19.60
CA GLN A 256 16.17 8.29 -19.42
C GLN A 256 15.30 9.52 -19.13
N GLU A 257 14.15 9.66 -19.77
CA GLU A 257 13.18 10.74 -19.52
C GLU A 257 12.63 10.67 -18.09
N ILE A 258 12.23 9.49 -17.64
CA ILE A 258 11.76 9.24 -16.28
C ILE A 258 12.86 9.54 -15.26
N GLN A 259 14.10 9.07 -15.47
CA GLN A 259 15.21 9.35 -14.55
C GLN A 259 15.49 10.85 -14.47
N THR A 260 15.48 11.55 -15.61
CA THR A 260 15.66 13.02 -15.66
C THR A 260 14.54 13.73 -14.88
N TYR A 261 13.30 13.24 -14.99
CA TYR A 261 12.17 13.78 -14.25
C TYR A 261 12.26 13.50 -12.75
N ILE A 262 12.67 12.30 -12.33
CA ILE A 262 12.89 11.96 -10.91
C ILE A 262 13.98 12.86 -10.32
N GLU A 263 15.11 13.02 -10.99
CA GLU A 263 16.18 13.93 -10.56
C GLU A 263 15.68 15.38 -10.43
N LEU A 264 14.79 15.82 -11.33
CA LEU A 264 14.18 17.14 -11.24
C LEU A 264 13.29 17.29 -9.99
N LEU A 265 12.47 16.27 -9.67
CA LEU A 265 11.64 16.27 -8.47
C LEU A 265 12.49 16.33 -7.20
N GLU A 266 13.57 15.54 -7.12
CA GLU A 266 14.44 15.49 -5.94
C GLU A 266 15.21 16.80 -5.68
N ASN A 267 15.46 17.59 -6.72
CA ASN A 267 16.16 18.88 -6.62
C ASN A 267 15.20 20.08 -6.58
N MET A 268 13.89 19.83 -6.58
CA MET A 268 12.88 20.87 -6.60
C MET A 268 12.78 21.58 -5.24
N PRO A 269 12.68 22.91 -5.20
CA PRO A 269 12.33 23.60 -3.97
C PRO A 269 10.95 23.17 -3.46
N PRO A 270 10.74 23.05 -2.13
CA PRO A 270 9.47 22.57 -1.55
C PRO A 270 8.23 23.41 -1.87
N TRP A 271 8.41 24.63 -2.39
CA TRP A 271 7.34 25.55 -2.73
C TRP A 271 7.01 25.59 -4.23
N GLU A 272 7.73 24.84 -5.06
CA GLU A 272 7.47 24.78 -6.50
C GLU A 272 6.53 23.63 -6.84
N THR A 273 5.61 23.88 -7.78
CA THR A 273 4.76 22.82 -8.33
C THR A 273 5.56 22.02 -9.35
N PRO A 274 5.58 20.68 -9.27
CA PRO A 274 6.29 19.89 -10.26
C PRO A 274 5.75 20.12 -11.66
N PRO A 275 6.61 20.15 -12.70
CA PRO A 275 6.13 20.18 -14.07
C PRO A 275 5.35 18.90 -14.37
N PRO A 276 4.53 18.86 -15.42
CA PRO A 276 3.87 17.63 -15.82
C PRO A 276 4.90 16.52 -16.12
N PRO A 277 4.57 15.24 -15.88
CA PRO A 277 5.42 14.12 -16.24
C PRO A 277 5.65 14.06 -17.76
N PRO A 278 6.71 13.36 -18.24
CA PRO A 278 6.96 13.20 -19.66
C PRO A 278 5.74 12.66 -20.41
N GLU A 279 5.42 13.26 -21.56
CA GLU A 279 4.34 12.77 -22.42
C GLU A 279 4.84 11.55 -23.21
N HIS A 280 4.44 10.35 -22.81
CA HIS A 280 4.75 9.12 -23.51
C HIS A 280 3.53 8.19 -23.50
N GLU A 281 3.24 7.55 -24.64
CA GLU A 281 2.01 6.75 -24.82
C GLU A 281 1.90 5.58 -23.85
N ASP A 282 3.04 4.94 -23.56
CA ASP A 282 3.12 3.81 -22.63
C ASP A 282 3.42 4.20 -21.18
N LEU A 283 3.61 5.49 -20.86
CA LEU A 283 3.90 5.91 -19.49
C LEU A 283 2.63 5.90 -18.65
N ARG A 284 2.63 5.10 -17.59
CA ARG A 284 1.61 5.14 -16.55
C ARG A 284 2.09 6.00 -15.40
N PHE A 285 1.19 6.78 -14.79
CA PHE A 285 1.55 7.63 -13.66
C PHE A 285 0.64 7.36 -12.46
N SER A 286 1.22 7.42 -11.27
CA SER A 286 0.51 7.34 -9.99
C SER A 286 0.99 8.44 -9.06
N ILE A 287 0.10 9.03 -8.27
CA ILE A 287 0.45 10.01 -7.24
C ILE A 287 0.03 9.46 -5.88
N GLU A 288 1.01 9.27 -4.99
CA GLU A 288 0.79 8.79 -3.64
C GLU A 288 0.99 9.92 -2.63
N TYR A 289 -0.01 10.14 -1.78
CA TYR A 289 0.01 11.21 -0.78
C TYR A 289 0.45 10.68 0.58
N LYS A 290 1.30 11.44 1.26
CA LYS A 290 1.72 11.16 2.63
C LYS A 290 1.69 12.40 3.49
N ASP A 291 0.79 12.44 4.46
CA ASP A 291 0.78 13.49 5.48
C ASP A 291 1.75 13.17 6.62
N VAL A 292 2.53 14.17 7.02
CA VAL A 292 3.48 14.10 8.12
C VAL A 292 3.28 15.34 8.99
N TYR A 293 3.05 15.16 10.29
CA TYR A 293 2.88 16.26 11.23
C TYR A 293 4.16 16.42 12.05
N VAL A 294 4.71 17.63 12.12
CA VAL A 294 5.94 17.92 12.88
C VAL A 294 5.63 18.79 14.10
N ASP A 295 6.39 18.60 15.18
CA ASP A 295 6.33 19.47 16.36
C ASP A 295 7.11 20.78 16.13
N ALA A 296 7.13 21.65 17.15
CA ALA A 296 7.81 22.95 17.08
C ALA A 296 9.33 22.81 16.91
N GLU A 297 9.88 21.67 17.32
CA GLU A 297 11.28 21.29 17.17
C GLU A 297 11.58 20.59 15.82
N GLY A 298 10.56 20.41 14.97
CA GLY A 298 10.69 19.76 13.66
C GLY A 298 10.75 18.23 13.72
N ASN A 299 10.49 17.62 14.88
CA ASN A 299 10.40 16.17 14.98
C ASN A 299 9.04 15.70 14.47
N GLN A 300 9.05 14.61 13.71
CA GLN A 300 7.82 13.96 13.30
C GLN A 300 7.06 13.47 14.53
N THR A 301 5.90 14.07 14.77
CA THR A 301 4.94 13.55 15.72
C THR A 301 4.30 12.31 15.10
N ARG A 302 4.02 11.31 15.93
CA ARG A 302 3.45 10.03 15.48
C ARG A 302 1.96 10.25 15.18
N ALA A 303 1.64 10.90 14.08
CA ALA A 303 0.27 11.07 13.61
C ALA A 303 -0.16 9.86 12.75
N ALA A 304 -1.45 9.54 12.80
CA ALA A 304 -2.08 8.50 12.00
C ALA A 304 -1.82 8.73 10.51
N ARG A 305 -1.23 7.72 9.85
CA ARG A 305 -0.89 7.74 8.43
C ARG A 305 -2.18 7.53 7.64
N ALA A 306 -2.72 8.58 7.03
CA ALA A 306 -3.73 8.46 5.99
C ALA A 306 -3.01 8.31 4.65
N GLU A 307 -2.90 7.09 4.14
CA GLU A 307 -2.44 6.85 2.77
C GLU A 307 -3.65 6.95 1.85
N THR A 308 -3.60 7.87 0.87
CA THR A 308 -4.59 7.91 -0.20
C THR A 308 -3.85 7.76 -1.51
N SER A 309 -4.08 6.63 -2.18
CA SER A 309 -3.58 6.37 -3.53
C SER A 309 -4.67 6.78 -4.53
N VAL A 310 -4.34 7.66 -5.47
CA VAL A 310 -5.23 8.04 -6.57
C VAL A 310 -4.63 7.50 -7.86
N GLU A 311 -5.10 6.31 -8.29
CA GLU A 311 -4.83 5.80 -9.63
C GLU A 311 -5.72 6.60 -10.60
N THR A 312 -5.12 7.31 -11.55
CA THR A 312 -5.86 8.14 -12.51
C THR A 312 -5.94 7.41 -13.85
N PRO A 313 -7.10 6.81 -14.23
CA PRO A 313 -7.32 6.40 -15.61
C PRO A 313 -7.45 7.66 -16.50
N PRO A 314 -7.28 7.55 -17.84
CA PRO A 314 -7.50 8.68 -18.75
C PRO A 314 -8.88 9.33 -18.52
N GLU A 315 -8.89 10.65 -18.37
CA GLU A 315 -9.91 11.47 -17.68
C GLU A 315 -11.38 11.25 -18.11
N LEU A 316 -12.27 11.19 -17.12
CA LEU A 316 -13.68 11.60 -17.21
C LEU A 316 -13.93 12.77 -16.25
N PRO A 317 -14.84 13.73 -16.54
CA PRO A 317 -14.97 14.97 -15.79
C PRO A 317 -15.49 14.75 -14.35
N GLN A 318 -14.84 15.37 -13.37
CA GLN A 318 -15.29 15.39 -11.97
C GLN A 318 -16.17 16.62 -11.68
N GLU A 319 -17.43 16.39 -11.31
CA GLU A 319 -18.26 17.39 -10.61
C GLU A 319 -18.08 17.21 -9.09
N TYR A 320 -17.79 18.31 -8.38
CA TYR A 320 -17.72 18.30 -6.92
C TYR A 320 -19.12 18.14 -6.30
N PRO A 321 -19.27 17.40 -5.18
CA PRO A 321 -20.55 17.27 -4.51
C PRO A 321 -20.99 18.59 -3.87
N GLU A 322 -22.29 18.88 -3.95
CA GLU A 322 -22.93 20.06 -3.35
C GLU A 322 -22.81 20.07 -1.80
N PRO A 323 -22.78 21.26 -1.17
CA PRO A 323 -22.65 21.40 0.29
C PRO A 323 -23.79 20.71 1.06
N MET A 324 -23.45 20.10 2.20
CA MET A 324 -24.33 19.20 2.98
C MET A 324 -25.42 19.90 3.80
N ILE A 325 -25.36 21.22 4.00
CA ILE A 325 -26.36 22.01 4.74
C ILE A 325 -26.66 23.24 3.90
N THR A 326 -27.95 23.49 3.67
CA THR A 326 -28.41 24.64 2.89
C THR A 326 -28.45 25.90 3.75
N GLU A 327 -28.28 27.08 3.13
CA GLU A 327 -28.44 28.36 3.84
C GLU A 327 -29.83 28.50 4.49
N GLU A 328 -30.87 27.89 3.91
CA GLU A 328 -32.22 27.87 4.47
C GLU A 328 -32.30 27.11 5.81
N GLU A 329 -31.61 25.99 5.94
CA GLU A 329 -31.58 25.21 7.19
C GLU A 329 -30.87 25.97 8.32
N VAL A 330 -29.77 26.66 7.98
CA VAL A 330 -29.05 27.51 8.95
C VAL A 330 -29.93 28.67 9.41
N ASN A 331 -30.67 29.30 8.50
CA ASN A 331 -31.56 30.41 8.84
C ASN A 331 -32.76 29.94 9.70
N SER A 332 -33.33 28.77 9.41
CA SER A 332 -34.42 28.20 10.21
C SER A 332 -34.00 27.88 11.66
N LEU A 333 -32.76 27.41 11.84
CA LEU A 333 -32.20 27.18 13.18
C LEU A 333 -32.01 28.48 13.96
N LYS A 334 -31.53 29.54 13.31
CA LYS A 334 -31.36 30.88 13.92
C LYS A 334 -32.69 31.47 14.38
N GLU A 335 -33.75 31.33 13.60
CA GLU A 335 -35.08 31.77 13.98
C GLU A 335 -35.62 31.01 15.19
N SER A 336 -35.45 29.68 15.21
CA SER A 336 -35.89 28.82 16.32
C SER A 336 -35.17 29.15 17.64
N LEU A 337 -33.86 29.43 17.58
CA LEU A 337 -33.08 29.86 18.74
C LEU A 337 -33.53 31.24 19.26
N THR A 338 -33.91 32.15 18.36
CA THR A 338 -34.41 33.48 18.73
C THR A 338 -35.79 33.41 19.39
N GLU A 339 -36.68 32.55 18.88
CA GLU A 339 -37.99 32.28 19.49
C GLU A 339 -37.82 31.64 20.88
N PHE A 340 -36.90 30.69 21.02
CA PHE A 340 -36.62 30.06 22.30
C PHE A 340 -36.09 31.08 23.33
N LYS A 341 -35.10 31.92 22.97
CA LYS A 341 -34.56 33.02 23.80
C LYS A 341 -35.62 33.99 24.30
N THR A 342 -36.68 34.22 23.52
CA THR A 342 -37.77 35.12 23.90
C THR A 342 -38.86 34.44 24.72
N SER A 343 -39.06 33.13 24.54
CA SER A 343 -40.09 32.34 25.23
C SER A 343 -39.71 32.00 26.67
N ASP A 344 -38.43 31.68 26.94
CA ASP A 344 -37.94 31.38 28.29
C ASP A 344 -36.52 31.97 28.53
N PRO A 345 -36.44 33.24 28.95
CA PRO A 345 -35.16 33.93 29.15
C PRO A 345 -34.29 33.31 30.25
N SER A 346 -34.90 32.65 31.25
CA SER A 346 -34.15 32.04 32.36
C SER A 346 -33.46 30.76 31.91
N GLU A 347 -34.16 29.90 31.17
CA GLU A 347 -33.53 28.71 30.58
C GLU A 347 -32.47 29.09 29.55
N TRP A 348 -32.68 30.17 28.80
CA TRP A 348 -31.68 30.70 27.87
C TRP A 348 -30.41 31.16 28.59
N GLU A 349 -30.51 31.91 29.68
CA GLU A 349 -29.35 32.33 30.48
C GLU A 349 -28.57 31.12 31.03
N ASP A 350 -29.27 30.06 31.46
CA ASP A 350 -28.62 28.83 31.93
C ASP A 350 -27.90 28.08 30.80
N ILE A 351 -28.47 28.03 29.60
CA ILE A 351 -27.83 27.42 28.42
C ILE A 351 -26.63 28.24 27.96
N GLU A 352 -26.75 29.57 27.89
CA GLU A 352 -25.67 30.46 27.49
C GLU A 352 -24.50 30.38 28.46
N LYS A 353 -24.79 30.34 29.77
CA LYS A 353 -23.79 30.16 30.81
C LYS A 353 -23.14 28.77 30.75
N PHE A 354 -23.92 27.71 30.59
CA PHE A 354 -23.37 26.35 30.44
C PHE A 354 -22.45 26.26 29.22
N PHE A 355 -22.86 26.81 28.08
CA PHE A 355 -22.08 26.80 26.86
C PHE A 355 -20.79 27.61 27.02
N GLN A 356 -20.87 28.78 27.64
CA GLN A 356 -19.70 29.61 27.94
C GLN A 356 -18.74 28.92 28.92
N ASP A 357 -19.25 28.25 29.95
CA ASP A 357 -18.44 27.52 30.93
C ASP A 357 -17.77 26.28 30.29
N ALA A 358 -18.44 25.62 29.34
CA ALA A 358 -17.95 24.42 28.67
C ALA A 358 -16.95 24.71 27.53
N MET A 359 -17.25 25.70 26.69
CA MET A 359 -16.49 26.00 25.47
C MET A 359 -15.60 27.24 25.60
N GLY A 360 -15.72 27.99 26.70
CA GLY A 360 -14.96 29.24 26.91
C GLY A 360 -15.36 30.41 26.02
N ILE A 361 -16.41 30.24 25.19
CA ILE A 361 -16.88 31.24 24.22
C ILE A 361 -18.40 31.48 24.39
N PRO A 362 -18.88 32.74 24.29
CA PRO A 362 -20.32 33.03 24.31
C PRO A 362 -21.05 32.34 23.14
N LEU A 363 -22.26 31.82 23.39
CA LEU A 363 -23.06 31.13 22.37
C LEU A 363 -23.35 32.01 21.15
N ASP A 364 -23.66 33.29 21.35
CA ASP A 364 -23.90 34.24 20.25
C ASP A 364 -22.65 34.37 19.35
N ARG A 365 -21.44 34.30 19.91
CA ARG A 365 -20.20 34.32 19.13
C ARG A 365 -20.01 33.03 18.35
N PHE A 366 -20.31 31.87 18.95
CA PHE A 366 -20.21 30.56 18.30
C PHE A 366 -21.10 30.46 17.06
N LEU A 367 -22.32 31.01 17.10
CA LEU A 367 -23.26 31.01 15.96
C LEU A 367 -22.85 31.91 14.79
N GLU A 368 -21.90 32.82 15.02
CA GLU A 368 -21.34 33.70 13.99
C GLU A 368 -19.99 33.20 13.44
N MET A 369 -19.41 32.16 14.04
CA MET A 369 -18.14 31.60 13.61
C MET A 369 -18.32 30.78 12.34
N THR A 370 -17.34 30.89 11.45
CA THR A 370 -17.19 30.00 10.30
C THR A 370 -16.78 28.59 10.74
N ASP A 371 -17.02 27.58 9.91
CA ASP A 371 -16.64 26.19 10.22
C ASP A 371 -15.15 26.06 10.60
N ALA A 372 -14.27 26.78 9.90
CA ALA A 372 -12.84 26.80 10.19
C ALA A 372 -12.52 27.42 11.56
N GLU A 373 -13.25 28.47 11.97
CA GLU A 373 -13.10 29.07 13.30
C GLU A 373 -13.65 28.12 14.39
N ILE A 374 -14.74 27.41 14.12
CA ILE A 374 -15.33 26.42 15.03
C ILE A 374 -14.35 25.27 15.26
N GLU A 375 -13.77 24.72 14.20
CA GLU A 375 -12.74 23.67 14.30
C GLU A 375 -11.51 24.15 15.07
N ALA A 376 -11.07 25.39 14.85
CA ALA A 376 -9.94 25.96 15.56
C ALA A 376 -10.20 26.11 17.07
N GLU A 377 -11.40 26.56 17.48
CA GLU A 377 -11.76 26.69 18.90
C GLU A 377 -12.04 25.33 19.56
N LEU A 378 -12.66 24.37 18.86
CA LEU A 378 -12.80 22.98 19.34
C LEU A 378 -11.44 22.37 19.61
N ASN A 379 -10.51 22.51 18.67
CA ASN A 379 -9.16 22.06 18.87
C ASN A 379 -8.53 22.76 20.08
N ARG A 380 -8.64 24.08 20.18
CA ARG A 380 -8.04 24.84 21.30
C ARG A 380 -8.50 24.37 22.68
N ASN A 381 -9.77 24.03 22.83
CA ASN A 381 -10.39 23.73 24.12
C ASN A 381 -10.36 22.23 24.49
N LEU A 382 -10.18 21.33 23.52
CA LEU A 382 -10.01 19.90 23.80
C LEU A 382 -8.57 19.57 24.21
N SER A 383 -8.41 18.82 25.30
CA SER A 383 -7.10 18.30 25.69
C SER A 383 -6.61 17.29 24.65
N PRO A 384 -5.29 17.06 24.51
CA PRO A 384 -4.77 16.08 23.54
C PRO A 384 -5.42 14.69 23.68
N SER A 385 -5.71 14.26 24.91
CA SER A 385 -6.39 12.99 25.19
C SER A 385 -7.86 12.99 24.75
N ASP A 386 -8.55 14.13 24.84
CA ASP A 386 -9.93 14.27 24.37
C ASP A 386 -10.00 14.32 22.85
N ARG A 387 -8.99 14.90 22.19
CA ARG A 387 -8.88 14.89 20.71
C ARG A 387 -8.66 13.47 20.17
N ASP A 388 -7.83 12.68 20.86
CA ASP A 388 -7.62 11.27 20.54
C ASP A 388 -8.91 10.44 20.78
N LEU A 389 -9.68 10.77 21.82
CA LEU A 389 -10.99 10.16 22.08
C LEU A 389 -11.99 10.51 20.99
N VAL A 390 -12.16 11.79 20.62
CA VAL A 390 -13.09 12.21 19.55
C VAL A 390 -12.70 11.60 18.20
N SER A 391 -11.40 11.45 17.92
CA SER A 391 -10.89 10.83 16.68
C SER A 391 -11.03 9.29 16.68
N SER A 392 -11.04 8.66 17.85
CA SER A 392 -11.23 7.21 18.01
C SER A 392 -12.70 6.81 18.16
N GLU A 393 -13.57 7.72 18.62
CA GLU A 393 -14.99 7.48 18.85
C GLU A 393 -15.86 7.72 17.60
N THR A 394 -15.37 8.42 16.57
CA THR A 394 -16.05 8.50 15.27
C THR A 394 -16.19 7.14 14.57
N ASP A 395 -15.41 6.13 14.98
CA ASP A 395 -15.56 4.75 14.49
C ASP A 395 -16.43 3.85 15.39
N THR A 396 -16.88 4.30 16.57
CA THR A 396 -17.55 3.39 17.53
C THR A 396 -18.84 3.85 18.21
N SER A 397 -19.43 5.02 17.91
CA SER A 397 -20.75 5.35 18.50
C SER A 397 -21.66 6.21 17.63
N LEU A 398 -22.04 5.69 16.45
CA LEU A 398 -23.12 6.26 15.62
C LEU A 398 -24.47 5.55 15.82
N GLY A 399 -24.63 4.80 16.92
CA GLY A 399 -25.82 3.98 17.16
C GLY A 399 -26.05 2.90 16.09
N LEU A 400 -25.01 2.63 15.30
CA LEU A 400 -25.00 1.53 14.35
C LEU A 400 -24.62 0.28 15.12
N PRO A 401 -25.24 -0.86 14.79
CA PRO A 401 -24.84 -2.12 15.38
C PRO A 401 -23.38 -2.36 15.00
N SER A 402 -22.47 -2.32 15.98
CA SER A 402 -21.10 -2.85 15.86
C SER A 402 -21.08 -4.37 15.70
N ASP A 403 -22.24 -4.97 15.51
CA ASP A 403 -22.51 -6.38 15.50
C ASP A 403 -22.01 -6.99 14.18
N GLU A 404 -20.99 -7.85 14.28
CA GLU A 404 -20.47 -8.63 13.15
C GLU A 404 -21.58 -9.48 12.49
N SER A 405 -22.68 -9.74 13.20
CA SER A 405 -23.90 -10.35 12.64
C SER A 405 -24.55 -9.48 11.54
N PHE A 406 -24.54 -8.16 11.69
CA PHE A 406 -25.09 -7.21 10.72
C PHE A 406 -24.21 -7.14 9.46
N LYS A 407 -22.89 -7.00 9.65
CA LYS A 407 -21.93 -6.95 8.55
C LYS A 407 -21.89 -8.26 7.76
N SER A 408 -21.92 -9.40 8.46
CA SER A 408 -21.97 -10.72 7.81
C SER A 408 -23.29 -10.96 7.07
N GLY A 409 -24.42 -10.49 7.60
CA GLY A 409 -25.73 -10.55 6.93
C GLY A 409 -25.74 -9.78 5.60
N LEU A 410 -25.11 -8.61 5.54
CA LEU A 410 -24.97 -7.85 4.30
C LEU A 410 -24.04 -8.55 3.29
N ARG A 411 -22.85 -8.96 3.74
CA ARG A 411 -21.84 -9.64 2.90
C ARG A 411 -22.32 -10.98 2.33
N GLN A 412 -23.26 -11.66 2.99
CA GLN A 412 -23.84 -12.91 2.49
C GLN A 412 -24.80 -12.72 1.31
N ARG A 413 -25.43 -11.55 1.19
CA ARG A 413 -26.50 -11.30 0.21
C ARG A 413 -26.10 -10.37 -0.92
N PHE A 414 -25.12 -9.50 -0.71
CA PHE A 414 -24.71 -8.50 -1.68
C PHE A 414 -23.22 -8.59 -1.98
N SER A 415 -22.79 -7.98 -3.09
CA SER A 415 -21.36 -7.93 -3.42
C SER A 415 -20.58 -7.17 -2.34
N PRO A 416 -19.25 -7.37 -2.24
CA PRO A 416 -18.40 -6.63 -1.32
C PRO A 416 -18.56 -5.12 -1.47
N GLU A 417 -18.65 -4.60 -2.70
CA GLU A 417 -18.80 -3.15 -2.95
C GLU A 417 -20.13 -2.63 -2.43
N ARG A 418 -21.25 -3.29 -2.76
CA ARG A 418 -22.59 -2.88 -2.28
C ARG A 418 -22.71 -2.96 -0.76
N SER A 419 -22.07 -3.97 -0.16
CA SER A 419 -22.04 -4.14 1.30
C SER A 419 -21.21 -3.06 2.00
N SER A 420 -20.00 -2.78 1.50
CA SER A 420 -19.15 -1.71 2.03
C SER A 420 -19.79 -0.34 1.85
N GLN A 421 -20.40 -0.07 0.70
CA GLN A 421 -21.12 1.18 0.44
C GLN A 421 -22.29 1.36 1.41
N ALA A 422 -23.07 0.31 1.69
CA ALA A 422 -24.14 0.35 2.68
C ALA A 422 -23.63 0.64 4.10
N ILE A 423 -22.56 -0.04 4.53
CA ILE A 423 -21.95 0.17 5.85
C ILE A 423 -21.40 1.59 5.97
N GLN A 424 -20.71 2.08 4.94
CA GLN A 424 -20.15 3.43 4.92
C GLN A 424 -21.25 4.49 4.93
N MET A 425 -22.34 4.29 4.20
CA MET A 425 -23.46 5.22 4.15
C MET A 425 -24.22 5.27 5.48
N LEU A 426 -24.35 4.13 6.14
CA LEU A 426 -24.91 4.06 7.48
C LEU A 426 -23.98 4.70 8.51
N SER A 427 -22.67 4.44 8.45
CA SER A 427 -21.65 5.06 9.31
C SER A 427 -21.71 6.58 9.18
N ARG A 428 -21.55 7.07 7.96
CA ARG A 428 -21.44 8.50 7.67
C ARG A 428 -22.69 9.31 8.03
N TYR A 429 -23.89 8.74 7.90
CA TYR A 429 -25.15 9.48 8.05
C TYR A 429 -26.03 8.99 9.20
N GLY A 430 -25.59 7.99 9.97
CA GLY A 430 -26.36 7.33 11.01
C GLY A 430 -27.47 6.38 10.49
N PRO A 431 -28.11 5.58 11.38
CA PRO A 431 -29.02 4.50 10.96
C PRO A 431 -30.27 4.98 10.20
N LYS A 432 -30.86 6.11 10.59
CA LYS A 432 -32.12 6.61 9.99
C LYS A 432 -31.87 7.30 8.64
N GLU A 433 -30.98 8.28 8.61
CA GLU A 433 -30.71 9.06 7.40
C GLU A 433 -29.84 8.27 6.40
N GLY A 434 -28.89 7.47 6.90
CA GLY A 434 -28.16 6.49 6.09
C GLY A 434 -29.09 5.49 5.41
N LEU A 435 -30.10 4.96 6.13
CA LEU A 435 -31.11 4.08 5.52
C LEU A 435 -31.97 4.79 4.48
N ARG A 436 -32.39 6.04 4.73
CA ARG A 436 -33.17 6.84 3.77
C ARG A 436 -32.40 7.04 2.46
N ARG A 437 -31.13 7.42 2.55
CA ARG A 437 -30.24 7.62 1.40
C ARG A 437 -29.92 6.31 0.70
N LEU A 438 -29.69 5.24 1.46
CA LEU A 438 -29.45 3.92 0.90
C LEU A 438 -30.67 3.41 0.14
N LYS A 439 -31.89 3.63 0.62
CA LYS A 439 -33.12 3.30 -0.14
C LYS A 439 -33.27 4.10 -1.43
N ALA A 440 -32.74 5.32 -1.49
CA ALA A 440 -32.78 6.15 -2.70
C ALA A 440 -31.71 5.72 -3.73
N ALA A 441 -30.50 5.41 -3.27
CA ALA A 441 -29.38 4.98 -4.13
C ALA A 441 -29.47 3.51 -4.54
N ASP A 442 -29.84 2.64 -3.61
CA ASP A 442 -29.97 1.19 -3.78
C ASP A 442 -31.19 0.64 -2.99
N PRO A 443 -32.38 0.65 -3.61
CA PRO A 443 -33.64 0.27 -2.94
C PRO A 443 -33.64 -1.15 -2.39
N GLU A 444 -32.92 -2.07 -3.04
CA GLU A 444 -32.84 -3.47 -2.65
C GLU A 444 -32.02 -3.65 -1.37
N VAL A 445 -30.83 -3.05 -1.33
CA VAL A 445 -29.97 -3.08 -0.14
C VAL A 445 -30.62 -2.31 1.00
N GLY A 446 -31.22 -1.15 0.73
CA GLY A 446 -31.97 -0.37 1.71
C GLY A 446 -33.09 -1.15 2.36
N LYS A 447 -33.89 -1.90 1.59
CA LYS A 447 -34.95 -2.76 2.15
C LYS A 447 -34.38 -3.88 3.03
N HIS A 448 -33.23 -4.44 2.68
CA HIS A 448 -32.60 -5.48 3.48
C HIS A 448 -32.03 -4.93 4.80
N VAL A 449 -31.32 -3.81 4.74
CA VAL A 449 -30.78 -3.09 5.91
C VAL A 449 -31.90 -2.72 6.88
N GLU A 450 -33.03 -2.21 6.38
CA GLU A 450 -34.19 -1.89 7.21
C GLU A 450 -34.67 -3.11 8.01
N GLY A 451 -34.72 -4.29 7.38
CA GLY A 451 -35.11 -5.53 8.04
C GLY A 451 -34.10 -6.01 9.09
N LEU A 452 -32.81 -5.72 8.91
CA LEU A 452 -31.77 -6.04 9.90
C LEU A 452 -31.84 -5.08 11.11
N LEU A 453 -31.98 -3.77 10.85
CA LEU A 453 -32.10 -2.75 11.91
C LEU A 453 -33.38 -2.93 12.76
N GLN A 454 -34.50 -3.32 12.14
CA GLN A 454 -35.74 -3.61 12.85
C GLN A 454 -35.64 -4.85 13.76
N LYS A 455 -34.86 -5.86 13.36
CA LYS A 455 -34.64 -7.06 14.20
C LYS A 455 -33.83 -6.74 15.44
N GLN A 456 -32.84 -5.86 15.31
CA GLN A 456 -31.97 -5.47 16.42
C GLN A 456 -32.63 -4.46 17.37
N GLY A 457 -33.58 -3.65 16.91
CA GLY A 457 -34.36 -2.75 17.76
C GLY A 457 -35.57 -3.39 18.46
N ALA A 458 -35.82 -4.69 18.24
CA ALA A 458 -36.92 -5.45 18.83
C ALA A 458 -36.48 -6.40 19.97
N GLU A 459 -35.17 -6.49 20.21
CA GLU A 459 -34.55 -7.10 21.41
C GLU A 459 -34.24 -6.00 22.44
#